data_AF-A0A955JBH3-F1
#
_entry.id   AF-A0A955JBH3-F1
#
_cell.length_a   1.000
_cell.length_b   1.000
_cell.length_c   1.000
_cell.angle_alpha   90.00
_cell.angle_beta   90.00
_cell.angle_gamma   90.00
#
_symmetry.space_group_name_H-M   'P 1'
#
loop_
_entity.id
_entity.type
_entity.pdbx_description
1 polymer ?
#
loop_
_entity_poly.entity_id
_entity_poly.type
_entity_poly.pdbx_seq_one_letter_code
_entity_poly.pdbx_strand_id
1 'polypeptide(L)'
;ADPKGRKALEEKSGIGGSLILKWTNKADLMRISGVGSEYSDLLEAAGVDTVKELKMRRADNLTAKMLEVNAAKNLTRNPPAESVVAKWIEAAKTLPPTLTY
;
A
#
# COMPACT_ATOMS: atom_id res chain seq x y z
N ALA A 1 -10.76 -6.82 7.74
CA ALA A 1 -12.00 -6.49 7.02
C ALA A 1 -12.22 -7.52 5.92
N ASP A 2 -13.41 -8.11 5.89
CA ASP A 2 -13.79 -9.14 4.91
C ASP A 2 -14.68 -8.57 3.79
N PRO A 3 -14.90 -9.33 2.70
CA PRO A 3 -15.70 -8.86 1.56
C PRO A 3 -17.13 -8.48 1.93
N LYS A 4 -17.76 -9.18 2.89
CA LYS A 4 -19.13 -8.89 3.34
C LYS A 4 -19.18 -7.56 4.09
N GLY A 5 -18.20 -7.31 4.96
CA GLY A 5 -18.07 -6.05 5.68
C GLY A 5 -17.88 -4.85 4.75
N ARG A 6 -17.05 -5.00 3.71
CA ARG A 6 -16.86 -3.95 2.68
C ARG A 6 -18.13 -3.70 1.87
N LYS A 7 -18.87 -4.75 1.48
CA LYS A 7 -20.15 -4.62 0.77
C LYS A 7 -21.21 -3.91 1.63
N ALA A 8 -21.31 -4.25 2.91
CA ALA A 8 -22.22 -3.58 3.82
C ALA A 8 -21.86 -2.09 3.99
N LEU A 9 -20.58 -1.74 3.95
CA LEU A 9 -20.13 -0.35 3.98
C LEU A 9 -20.47 0.39 2.67
N GLU A 10 -20.31 -0.25 1.53
CA GLU A 10 -20.74 0.28 0.22
C GLU A 10 -22.23 0.63 0.22
N GLU A 11 -23.08 -0.31 0.64
CA GLU A 11 -24.55 -0.11 0.70
C GLU A 11 -24.94 1.03 1.66
N LYS A 12 -24.25 1.17 2.80
CA LYS A 12 -24.57 2.21 3.81
C LYS A 12 -24.03 3.59 3.46
N SER A 13 -22.86 3.66 2.83
CA SER A 13 -22.18 4.93 2.55
C SER A 13 -22.47 5.46 1.14
N GLY A 14 -22.94 4.61 0.23
CA GLY A 14 -23.05 4.92 -1.20
C GLY A 14 -21.70 5.03 -1.91
N ILE A 15 -20.60 4.69 -1.23
CA ILE A 15 -19.24 4.73 -1.80
C ILE A 15 -18.98 3.42 -2.52
N GLY A 16 -18.59 3.49 -3.78
CA GLY A 16 -18.32 2.30 -4.59
C GLY A 16 -17.30 1.35 -3.95
N GLY A 17 -17.57 0.05 -4.04
CA GLY A 17 -16.79 -1.00 -3.38
C GLY A 17 -15.33 -1.03 -3.81
N SER A 18 -15.01 -0.60 -5.03
CA SER A 18 -13.64 -0.45 -5.52
C SER A 18 -12.86 0.61 -4.75
N LEU A 19 -13.49 1.74 -4.42
CA LEU A 19 -12.89 2.83 -3.67
C LEU A 19 -12.72 2.45 -2.20
N ILE A 20 -13.70 1.74 -1.62
CA ILE A 20 -13.58 1.17 -0.27
C ILE A 20 -12.42 0.17 -0.22
N LEU A 21 -12.34 -0.75 -1.18
CA LEU A 21 -11.25 -1.73 -1.25
C LEU A 21 -9.90 -1.01 -1.32
N LYS A 22 -9.79 -0.02 -2.22
CA LYS A 22 -8.60 0.82 -2.37
C LYS A 22 -8.17 1.45 -1.05
N TRP A 23 -9.09 2.11 -0.33
CA TRP A 23 -8.77 2.72 0.96
C TRP A 23 -8.42 1.71 2.03
N THR A 24 -9.10 0.56 2.08
CA THR A 24 -8.75 -0.50 3.05
C THR A 24 -7.36 -1.07 2.79
N ASN A 25 -6.96 -1.21 1.53
CA ASN A 25 -5.64 -1.67 1.13
C ASN A 25 -4.55 -0.66 1.53
N LYS A 26 -4.76 0.64 1.25
CA LYS A 26 -3.86 1.70 1.72
C LYS A 26 -3.73 1.74 3.23
N ALA A 27 -4.86 1.61 3.94
CA ALA A 27 -4.88 1.55 5.40
C ALA A 27 -4.10 0.33 5.93
N ASP A 28 -4.16 -0.81 5.25
CA ASP A 28 -3.38 -2.00 5.62
C ASP A 28 -1.87 -1.78 5.41
N LEU A 29 -1.46 -1.13 4.31
CA LEU A 29 -0.06 -0.73 4.08
C LEU A 29 0.43 0.25 5.16
N MET A 30 -0.39 1.21 5.58
CA MET A 30 -0.06 2.21 6.60
C MET A 30 0.14 1.62 8.01
N ARG A 31 -0.18 0.33 8.22
CA ARG A 31 0.18 -0.38 9.47
C ARG A 31 1.69 -0.61 9.59
N ILE A 32 2.43 -0.53 8.49
CA ILE A 32 3.88 -0.65 8.47
C ILE A 32 4.49 0.67 8.96
N SER A 33 5.34 0.59 9.98
CA SER A 33 6.00 1.78 10.54
C SER A 33 6.78 2.54 9.46
N GLY A 34 6.51 3.84 9.35
CA GLY A 34 7.11 4.73 8.36
C GLY A 34 6.37 4.77 7.01
N VAL A 35 5.32 3.97 6.80
CA VAL A 35 4.43 4.09 5.64
C VAL A 35 3.25 4.98 6.00
N GLY A 36 3.31 6.26 5.59
CA GLY A 36 2.18 7.19 5.68
C GLY A 36 1.31 7.15 4.42
N SER A 37 0.35 8.08 4.34
CA SER A 37 -0.56 8.22 3.18
C SER A 37 0.21 8.37 1.86
N GLU A 38 1.15 9.31 1.78
CA GLU A 38 1.96 9.58 0.57
C GLU A 38 2.76 8.34 0.12
N TYR A 39 3.33 7.59 1.06
CA TYR A 39 4.07 6.37 0.71
C TYR A 39 3.12 5.22 0.35
N SER A 40 1.94 5.11 0.96
CA SER A 40 0.93 4.14 0.52
C SER A 40 0.41 4.44 -0.89
N ASP A 41 0.29 5.73 -1.25
CA ASP A 41 -0.06 6.18 -2.59
C ASP A 41 1.05 5.89 -3.59
N LEU A 42 2.30 6.12 -3.21
CA LEU A 42 3.46 5.81 -4.05
C LEU A 42 3.65 4.30 -4.24
N LEU A 43 3.43 3.49 -3.21
CA LEU A 43 3.46 2.03 -3.30
C LEU A 43 2.38 1.50 -4.26
N GLU A 44 1.14 1.95 -4.11
CA GLU A 44 0.05 1.61 -5.04
C GLU A 44 0.41 2.03 -6.47
N ALA A 45 0.90 3.25 -6.65
CA ALA A 45 1.28 3.75 -7.97
C ALA A 45 2.49 3.01 -8.57
N ALA A 46 3.34 2.40 -7.73
CA ALA A 46 4.42 1.50 -8.12
C ALA A 46 3.96 0.04 -8.31
N GLY A 47 2.66 -0.24 -8.19
CA GLY A 47 2.05 -1.57 -8.39
C GLY A 47 2.05 -2.45 -7.14
N VAL A 48 2.09 -1.86 -5.95
CA VAL A 48 1.99 -2.57 -4.67
C VAL A 48 0.74 -2.10 -3.94
N ASP A 49 -0.34 -2.85 -4.10
CA ASP A 49 -1.63 -2.49 -3.52
C ASP A 49 -1.80 -3.11 -2.13
N THR A 50 -1.10 -4.20 -1.84
CA THR A 50 -1.32 -4.99 -0.62
C THR A 50 -0.02 -5.32 0.13
N VAL A 51 -0.13 -5.55 1.43
CA VAL A 51 0.97 -6.07 2.27
C VAL A 51 1.48 -7.42 1.74
N LYS A 52 0.59 -8.24 1.19
CA LYS A 52 0.94 -9.55 0.60
C LYS A 52 1.86 -9.39 -0.62
N GLU A 53 1.63 -8.38 -1.45
CA GLU A 53 2.49 -8.09 -2.58
C GLU A 53 3.81 -7.48 -2.12
N LEU A 54 3.76 -6.54 -1.18
CA LEU A 54 4.95 -5.85 -0.67
C LEU A 54 6.01 -6.83 -0.15
N LYS A 55 5.60 -7.83 0.65
CA LYS A 55 6.54 -8.84 1.20
C LYS A 55 7.23 -9.72 0.15
N MET A 56 6.71 -9.75 -1.09
CA MET A 56 7.27 -10.53 -2.21
C MET A 56 8.14 -9.67 -3.14
N ARG A 57 8.23 -8.34 -2.90
CA ARG A 57 9.04 -7.44 -3.73
C ARG A 57 10.53 -7.54 -3.39
N ARG A 58 11.36 -7.17 -4.36
CA ARG A 58 12.78 -6.86 -4.15
C ARG A 58 12.97 -5.36 -3.97
N ALA A 59 13.79 -4.98 -3.00
CA ALA A 59 13.95 -3.58 -2.58
C ALA A 59 14.53 -2.69 -3.69
N ASP A 60 15.56 -3.18 -4.39
CA ASP A 60 16.19 -2.51 -5.54
C ASP A 60 15.17 -2.13 -6.64
N ASN A 61 14.43 -3.13 -7.12
CA ASN A 61 13.45 -2.97 -8.19
C ASN A 61 12.28 -2.07 -7.76
N LEU A 62 11.78 -2.26 -6.53
CA LEU A 62 10.67 -1.46 -6.03
C LEU A 62 11.09 0.01 -5.85
N THR A 63 12.28 0.27 -5.31
CA THR A 63 12.79 1.63 -5.13
C THR A 63 12.96 2.33 -6.47
N ALA A 64 13.56 1.67 -7.46
CA ALA A 64 13.68 2.21 -8.81
C ALA A 64 12.31 2.56 -9.41
N LYS A 65 11.30 1.69 -9.26
CA LYS A 65 9.95 1.94 -9.75
C LYS A 65 9.25 3.09 -9.01
N MET A 66 9.43 3.18 -7.70
CA MET A 66 8.90 4.28 -6.89
C MET A 66 9.52 5.61 -7.31
N LEU A 67 10.82 5.67 -7.62
CA LEU A 67 11.47 6.87 -8.14
C LEU A 67 10.92 7.29 -9.51
N GLU A 68 10.80 6.33 -10.44
CA GLU A 68 10.24 6.55 -11.78
C GLU A 68 8.81 7.13 -11.69
N VAL A 69 7.95 6.50 -10.89
CA VAL A 69 6.56 6.91 -10.73
C VAL A 69 6.47 8.24 -10.00
N ASN A 70 7.30 8.50 -9.00
CA ASN A 70 7.30 9.76 -8.29
C ASN A 70 7.78 10.92 -9.16
N ALA A 71 8.74 10.70 -10.07
CA ALA A 71 9.16 11.71 -11.04
C ALA A 71 8.01 12.13 -11.97
N ALA A 72 7.12 11.20 -12.32
CA ALA A 72 5.96 11.49 -13.17
C ALA A 72 4.78 12.09 -12.39
N LYS A 73 4.53 11.65 -11.16
CA LYS A 73 3.29 11.94 -10.41
C LYS A 73 3.46 12.88 -9.22
N ASN A 74 4.70 13.13 -8.76
CA ASN A 74 5.03 13.98 -7.62
C ASN A 74 4.20 13.63 -6.35
N LEU A 75 4.15 12.35 -6.00
CA LEU A 75 3.34 11.82 -4.89
C LEU A 75 3.98 12.04 -3.51
N THR A 76 5.30 12.17 -3.46
CA THR A 76 6.03 12.53 -2.24
C THR A 76 7.15 13.51 -2.57
N ARG A 77 7.42 14.42 -1.62
CA ARG A 77 8.55 15.36 -1.70
C ARG A 77 9.90 14.70 -1.41
N ASN A 78 9.91 13.57 -0.70
CA ASN A 78 11.13 12.87 -0.31
C ASN A 78 10.98 11.38 -0.61
N PRO A 79 11.38 10.91 -1.81
CA PRO A 79 11.33 9.50 -2.14
C PRO A 79 12.13 8.65 -1.14
N PRO A 80 11.64 7.45 -0.78
CA PRO A 80 12.33 6.62 0.20
C PRO A 80 13.63 6.06 -0.39
N ALA A 81 14.66 5.96 0.46
CA ALA A 81 15.88 5.24 0.12
C ALA A 81 15.63 3.71 0.10
N GLU A 82 16.45 2.96 -0.63
CA GLU A 82 16.32 1.50 -0.74
C GLU A 82 16.34 0.80 0.63
N SER A 83 17.17 1.28 1.57
CA SER A 83 17.23 0.74 2.93
C SER A 83 15.93 0.91 3.72
N VAL A 84 15.14 1.94 3.43
CA VAL A 84 13.81 2.17 4.01
C VAL A 84 12.81 1.22 3.37
N VAL A 85 12.84 1.08 2.05
CA VAL A 85 11.98 0.14 1.30
C VAL A 85 12.23 -1.30 1.75
N ALA A 86 13.50 -1.68 1.95
CA ALA A 86 13.87 -3.00 2.48
C ALA A 86 13.26 -3.25 3.87
N LYS A 87 13.30 -2.26 4.78
CA LYS A 87 12.66 -2.37 6.10
C LYS A 87 11.14 -2.56 5.99
N TRP A 88 10.48 -1.89 5.05
CA TRP A 88 9.05 -2.08 4.82
C TRP A 88 8.74 -3.49 4.30
N ILE A 89 9.56 -4.03 3.40
CA ILE A 89 9.42 -5.40 2.90
C ILE A 89 9.59 -6.41 4.06
N GLU A 90 10.57 -6.24 4.92
CA GLU A 90 10.76 -7.12 6.09
C GLU A 90 9.61 -7.00 7.09
N ALA A 91 9.12 -5.78 7.37
CA ALA A 91 7.95 -5.58 8.21
C ALA A 91 6.69 -6.24 7.61
N ALA A 92 6.51 -6.17 6.29
CA ALA A 92 5.39 -6.82 5.61
C ALA A 92 5.42 -8.35 5.71
N LYS A 93 6.60 -8.97 5.87
CA LYS A 93 6.73 -10.42 6.07
C LYS A 93 6.23 -10.88 7.44
N THR A 94 6.38 -10.03 8.46
CA THR A 94 6.00 -10.35 9.85
C THR A 94 4.64 -9.80 10.24
N LEU A 95 4.05 -8.93 9.42
CA LEU A 95 2.75 -8.32 9.70
C LEU A 95 1.60 -9.33 9.55
N PRO A 96 0.77 -9.54 10.58
CA PRO A 96 -0.39 -10.41 10.48
C PRO A 96 -1.39 -9.89 9.44
N PRO A 97 -1.95 -10.77 8.60
CA PRO A 97 -2.95 -10.38 7.62
C PRO A 97 -4.23 -9.92 8.33
N THR A 98 -4.79 -8.77 7.92
CA THR A 98 -6.07 -8.27 8.44
C THR A 98 -7.15 -8.17 7.39
N LEU A 99 -6.78 -8.15 6.11
CA LEU A 99 -7.69 -8.14 4.98
C LEU A 99 -7.90 -9.54 4.42
N THR A 100 -9.17 -9.86 4.18
CA THR A 100 -9.57 -11.02 3.37
C THR A 100 -10.26 -10.51 2.10
N TYR A 101 -10.07 -11.26 1.02
CA TYR A 101 -10.48 -10.90 -0.34
C TYR A 101 -11.55 -11.85 -0.84
#